data_AF-A0A2V4VAM0-F1
#
_entry.id   AF-A0A2V4VAM0-F1
#
_cell.length_a   1.000
_cell.length_b   1.000
_cell.length_c   1.000
_cell.angle_alpha   90.00
_cell.angle_beta   90.00
_cell.angle_gamma   90.00
#
_symmetry.space_group_name_H-M   'P 1'
#
loop_
_entity.id
_entity.type
_entity.pdbx_description
1 polymer ?
#
loop_
_entity_poly.entity_id
_entity_poly.type
_entity_poly.pdbx_seq_one_letter_code
_entity_poly.pdbx_strand_id
1 'polypeptide(L)'
;MDDHFRFPIGHFVPYLEFTDELRRGFIDQIPGITKALREVTQHLHDEQLHTPYRTGGWTITQMVHHLADNDMNAYIRFKRALTDLIGYCSTTTICLAWEASYRSD
;
A
#
# COMPACT_ATOMS: atom_id res chain seq x y z
N MET A 1 -7.56 -20.58 7.76
CA MET A 1 -7.55 -19.66 6.60
C MET A 1 -6.22 -19.86 5.93
N ASP A 2 -6.20 -20.03 4.60
CA ASP A 2 -4.96 -20.22 3.87
C ASP A 2 -4.29 -18.85 3.67
N ASP A 3 -3.24 -18.57 4.44
CA ASP A 3 -2.52 -17.29 4.43
C ASP A 3 -1.92 -16.96 3.05
N HIS A 4 -1.77 -17.97 2.19
CA HIS A 4 -1.28 -17.82 0.82
C HIS A 4 -2.11 -16.81 0.00
N PHE A 5 -3.43 -16.79 0.15
CA PHE A 5 -4.28 -15.86 -0.59
C PHE A 5 -4.29 -14.44 -0.01
N ARG A 6 -3.93 -14.29 1.27
CA ARG A 6 -3.87 -12.99 1.94
C ARG A 6 -2.54 -12.28 1.68
N PHE A 7 -1.45 -13.04 1.62
CA PHE A 7 -0.10 -12.53 1.35
C PHE A 7 0.53 -13.27 0.15
N PRO A 8 -0.02 -13.10 -1.07
CA PRO A 8 0.41 -13.88 -2.24
C PRO A 8 1.86 -13.64 -2.66
N ILE A 9 2.45 -12.51 -2.25
CA ILE A 9 3.86 -12.15 -2.48
C ILE A 9 4.69 -12.15 -1.19
N GLY A 10 4.15 -12.72 -0.10
CA GLY A 10 4.77 -12.71 1.22
C GLY A 10 4.57 -11.39 1.98
N HIS A 11 5.21 -11.30 3.14
CA HIS A 11 5.18 -10.12 3.99
C HIS A 11 6.27 -9.11 3.60
N PHE A 12 6.00 -7.83 3.87
CA PHE A 12 7.02 -6.80 3.78
C PHE A 12 8.19 -7.09 4.71
N VAL A 13 9.41 -7.05 4.18
CA VAL A 13 10.65 -7.16 4.95
C VAL A 13 11.34 -5.80 4.92
N PRO A 14 11.53 -5.13 6.07
CA PRO A 14 12.13 -3.80 6.12
C PRO A 14 13.62 -3.85 5.78
N TYR A 15 14.08 -2.86 5.02
CA TYR A 15 15.51 -2.58 4.87
C TYR A 15 16.02 -1.85 6.10
N LEU A 16 17.12 -2.34 6.68
CA LEU A 16 17.78 -1.70 7.83
C LEU A 16 18.70 -0.55 7.41
N GLU A 17 19.20 -0.59 6.16
CA GLU A 17 20.09 0.42 5.59
C GLU A 17 19.61 0.82 4.20
N PHE A 18 19.70 2.12 3.90
CA PHE A 18 19.30 2.68 2.61
C PHE A 18 20.46 3.40 1.95
N THR A 19 20.87 2.93 0.77
CA THR A 19 21.76 3.68 -0.12
C THR A 19 20.98 4.69 -0.94
N ASP A 20 21.67 5.70 -1.48
CA ASP A 20 21.04 6.68 -2.37
C ASP A 20 20.53 6.02 -3.65
N GLU A 21 21.22 4.99 -4.15
CA GLU A 21 20.80 4.18 -5.30
C GLU A 21 19.50 3.44 -5.00
N LEU A 22 19.40 2.80 -3.83
CA LEU A 22 18.19 2.09 -3.43
C LEU A 22 17.01 3.05 -3.28
N ARG A 23 17.24 4.22 -2.67
CA ARG A 23 16.21 5.27 -2.53
C ARG A 23 15.70 5.75 -3.89
N ARG A 24 16.61 6.05 -4.84
CA ARG A 24 16.24 6.44 -6.21
C ARG A 24 15.44 5.35 -6.90
N GLY A 25 15.91 4.10 -6.80
CA GLY A 25 15.20 2.95 -7.38
C GLY A 25 13.77 2.77 -6.86
N PHE A 26 13.50 3.06 -5.58
CA PHE A 26 12.14 3.05 -5.05
C PHE A 26 11.29 4.23 -5.55
N ILE A 27 11.87 5.45 -5.59
CA ILE A 27 11.18 6.63 -6.10
C ILE A 27 10.76 6.42 -7.58
N ASP A 28 11.64 5.83 -8.38
CA ASP A 28 11.40 5.58 -9.80
C ASP A 28 10.29 4.56 -10.08
N GLN A 29 9.95 3.71 -9.11
CA GLN A 29 8.86 2.74 -9.24
C GLN A 29 7.46 3.35 -9.02
N ILE A 30 7.35 4.40 -8.19
CA ILE A 30 6.08 4.99 -7.78
C ILE A 30 5.22 5.43 -8.99
N PRO A 31 5.76 6.14 -10.02
CA PRO A 31 4.97 6.59 -11.16
C PRO A 31 4.34 5.45 -11.98
N GLY A 32 4.90 4.25 -11.95
CA GLY A 32 4.43 3.10 -12.72
C GLY A 32 3.14 2.47 -12.18
N ILE A 33 2.82 2.67 -10.90
CA ILE A 33 1.76 1.95 -10.19
C ILE A 33 0.38 2.25 -10.82
N THR A 34 0.04 3.52 -11.03
CA THR A 34 -1.27 3.90 -11.59
C THR A 34 -1.45 3.38 -13.03
N LYS A 35 -0.38 3.36 -13.82
CA LYS A 35 -0.39 2.82 -15.18
C LYS A 35 -0.64 1.31 -15.16
N ALA A 36 0.13 0.57 -14.37
CA ALA A 36 -0.04 -0.88 -14.23
C ALA A 36 -1.44 -1.24 -13.73
N LEU A 37 -1.95 -0.51 -12.73
CA LEU A 37 -3.30 -0.71 -12.19
C LEU A 37 -4.38 -0.49 -13.26
N ARG A 38 -4.24 0.56 -14.07
CA ARG A 38 -5.15 0.82 -15.19
C ARG A 38 -5.08 -0.30 -16.23
N GLU A 39 -3.89 -0.76 -16.59
CA GLU A 39 -3.70 -1.80 -17.59
C GLU A 39 -4.41 -3.12 -17.21
N VAL A 40 -4.37 -3.49 -15.93
CA VAL A 40 -5.03 -4.72 -15.45
C VAL A 40 -6.53 -4.54 -15.18
N THR A 41 -7.02 -3.32 -14.94
CA THR A 41 -8.44 -3.08 -14.59
C THR A 41 -9.31 -2.59 -15.75
N GLN A 42 -8.73 -1.95 -16.79
CA GLN A 42 -9.49 -1.28 -17.85
C GLN A 42 -10.38 -2.19 -18.70
N HIS A 43 -10.13 -3.49 -18.71
CA HIS A 43 -10.89 -4.48 -19.48
C HIS A 43 -11.85 -5.30 -18.63
N LEU A 44 -11.95 -5.03 -17.33
CA LEU A 44 -12.86 -5.73 -16.43
C LEU A 44 -14.28 -5.18 -16.59
N HIS A 45 -15.24 -6.09 -16.66
CA HIS A 45 -16.67 -5.75 -16.60
C HIS A 45 -17.12 -5.59 -15.14
N ASP A 46 -18.28 -4.95 -14.93
CA ASP A 46 -18.81 -4.66 -13.60
C ASP A 46 -18.87 -5.89 -12.68
N GLU A 47 -19.29 -7.05 -13.19
CA GLU A 47 -19.34 -8.29 -12.40
C GLU A 47 -17.95 -8.70 -11.89
N GLN A 48 -16.91 -8.52 -12.71
CA GLN A 48 -15.53 -8.83 -12.33
C GLN A 48 -15.00 -7.82 -11.32
N LEU A 49 -15.31 -6.52 -11.49
CA LEU A 49 -14.92 -5.47 -10.55
C LEU A 49 -15.52 -5.67 -9.15
N HIS A 50 -16.72 -6.27 -9.08
CA HIS A 50 -17.40 -6.63 -7.84
C HIS A 50 -17.07 -8.03 -7.32
N THR A 51 -16.17 -8.76 -7.97
CA THR A 51 -15.72 -10.08 -7.51
C THR A 51 -14.71 -9.91 -6.36
N PRO A 52 -14.92 -10.59 -5.21
CA PRO A 52 -13.94 -10.62 -4.12
C PRO A 52 -12.63 -11.30 -4.54
N TYR A 53 -11.48 -10.75 -4.18
CA TYR A 53 -10.19 -11.37 -4.50
C TYR A 53 -9.95 -12.69 -3.75
N ARG A 54 -10.61 -12.86 -2.60
CA ARG A 54 -10.65 -14.09 -1.80
C ARG A 54 -12.00 -14.21 -1.08
N THR A 55 -12.30 -15.41 -0.59
CA THR A 55 -13.52 -15.67 0.19
C THR A 55 -13.61 -14.72 1.40
N GLY A 56 -14.68 -13.95 1.47
CA GLY A 56 -14.92 -12.96 2.53
C GLY A 56 -13.99 -11.74 2.49
N GLY A 57 -13.19 -11.57 1.43
CA GLY A 57 -12.31 -10.42 1.24
C GLY A 57 -12.97 -9.29 0.45
N TRP A 58 -12.17 -8.28 0.14
CA TRP A 58 -12.60 -7.12 -0.64
C TRP A 58 -12.79 -7.42 -2.13
N THR A 59 -13.68 -6.66 -2.75
CA THR A 59 -13.80 -6.63 -4.22
C THR A 59 -12.61 -5.90 -4.85
N ILE A 60 -12.41 -6.12 -6.15
CA ILE A 60 -11.39 -5.38 -6.92
C ILE A 60 -11.61 -3.87 -6.79
N THR A 61 -12.87 -3.41 -6.90
CA THR A 61 -13.22 -2.00 -6.71
C THR A 61 -12.77 -1.47 -5.35
N GLN A 62 -13.06 -2.19 -4.26
CA GLN A 62 -12.67 -1.76 -2.91
C GLN A 62 -11.14 -1.68 -2.76
N MET A 63 -10.42 -2.65 -3.33
CA MET A 63 -8.96 -2.68 -3.28
C MET A 63 -8.32 -1.50 -4.03
N VAL A 64 -8.83 -1.15 -5.22
CA VAL A 64 -8.36 0.00 -6.01
C VAL A 64 -8.56 1.31 -5.24
N HIS A 65 -9.74 1.50 -4.62
CA HIS A 65 -10.00 2.69 -3.81
C HIS A 65 -9.13 2.74 -2.56
N HIS A 66 -8.95 1.60 -1.89
CA HIS A 66 -8.07 1.53 -0.72
C HIS A 66 -6.62 1.87 -1.04
N LEU A 67 -6.10 1.46 -2.20
CA LEU A 67 -4.75 1.83 -2.63
C LEU A 67 -4.60 3.36 -2.71
N ALA A 68 -5.58 4.05 -3.30
CA ALA A 68 -5.58 5.50 -3.37
C ALA A 68 -5.65 6.16 -1.98
N ASP A 69 -6.49 5.65 -1.09
CA ASP A 69 -6.61 6.14 0.30
C ASP A 69 -5.31 5.92 1.09
N ASN A 70 -4.68 4.75 0.93
CA ASN A 70 -3.42 4.41 1.57
C ASN A 70 -2.29 5.33 1.07
N ASP A 71 -2.18 5.56 -0.24
CA ASP A 71 -1.16 6.44 -0.83
C ASP A 71 -1.34 7.89 -0.36
N MET A 72 -2.58 8.37 -0.28
CA MET A 72 -2.88 9.70 0.25
C MET A 72 -2.46 9.83 1.72
N ASN A 73 -2.79 8.82 2.54
CA ASN A 73 -2.39 8.76 3.94
C ASN A 73 -0.87 8.74 4.09
N ALA A 74 -0.15 7.95 3.27
CA ALA A 74 1.30 7.90 3.26
C ALA A 74 1.90 9.28 2.94
N TYR A 75 1.43 9.94 1.88
CA TYR A 75 1.89 11.26 1.48
C TYR A 75 1.75 12.31 2.59
N ILE A 76 0.59 12.34 3.26
CA ILE A 76 0.35 13.24 4.39
C ILE A 76 1.31 12.94 5.55
N ARG A 77 1.53 11.65 5.88
CA ARG A 77 2.47 11.24 6.93
C ARG A 77 3.90 11.67 6.61
N PHE A 78 4.35 11.52 5.36
CA PHE A 78 5.67 11.97 4.94
C PHE A 78 5.83 13.48 5.09
N LYS A 79 4.84 14.27 4.65
CA LYS A 79 4.88 15.73 4.85
C LYS A 79 5.00 16.11 6.31
N ARG A 80 4.17 15.51 7.17
CA ARG A 80 4.20 15.75 8.61
C ARG A 80 5.55 15.39 9.21
N ALA A 81 6.09 14.21 8.88
CA ALA A 81 7.40 13.78 9.36
C ALA A 81 8.54 14.73 8.98
N LEU A 82 8.45 15.41 7.83
CA LEU A 82 9.43 16.40 7.38
C LEU A 82 9.26 17.78 8.05
N THR A 83 8.06 18.11 8.55
CA THR A 83 7.75 19.45 9.09
C THR A 83 7.62 19.48 10.61
N ASP A 84 7.33 18.35 11.25
CA ASP A 84 7.17 18.27 12.70
C ASP A 84 8.58 18.39 13.34
N LEU A 85 8.87 19.56 13.92
CA LEU A 85 10.16 19.92 14.55
C LEU A 85 10.53 19.09 15.80
N ILE A 86 9.64 18.20 16.24
CA ILE A 86 9.84 17.39 17.43
C ILE A 86 10.43 16.06 16.96
N GLY A 87 11.74 15.88 17.18
CA GLY A 87 12.50 14.64 16.93
C GLY A 87 12.04 13.39 17.69
N TYR A 88 10.81 13.36 18.18
CA TYR A 88 10.09 12.16 18.57
C TYR A 88 9.26 11.66 17.37
N CYS A 89 9.94 11.30 16.28
CA CYS A 89 9.38 10.28 15.41
C CYS A 89 9.48 8.96 16.18
N SER A 90 8.54 8.70 17.10
CA SER A 90 8.36 7.32 17.54
C SER A 90 7.87 6.57 16.32
N THR A 91 8.69 5.64 15.85
CA THR A 91 8.43 4.64 14.81
C THR A 91 7.02 4.04 14.90
N THR A 92 6.44 4.08 16.09
CA THR A 92 5.09 3.73 16.48
C THR A 92 3.98 4.40 15.66
N THR A 93 4.03 5.69 15.32
CA THR A 93 2.88 6.35 14.63
C THR A 93 2.77 5.96 13.15
N ILE A 94 3.90 5.69 12.49
CA ILE A 94 3.91 5.24 11.09
C ILE A 94 3.58 3.73 11.00
N CYS A 95 4.13 2.91 11.90
CA CYS A 95 3.87 1.47 11.94
C CYS A 95 2.44 1.09 12.38
N LEU A 96 1.89 1.74 13.42
CA LEU A 96 0.53 1.41 13.90
C LEU A 96 -0.55 1.69 12.86
N ALA A 97 -0.34 2.68 12.01
CA ALA A 97 -1.30 3.07 11.00
C ALA A 97 -1.19 2.22 9.71
N TRP A 98 -0.09 1.47 9.54
CA TRP A 98 0.02 0.37 8.58
C TRP A 98 -0.66 -0.90 9.12
N GLU A 99 -0.45 -1.24 10.40
CA GLU A 99 -1.16 -2.33 11.06
C GLU A 99 -2.68 -2.15 11.05
N ALA A 100 -3.19 -0.93 11.28
CA ALA A 100 -4.64 -0.68 11.29
C ALA A 100 -5.31 -0.88 9.92
N SER A 101 -4.59 -0.58 8.82
CA SER A 101 -5.08 -0.87 7.46
C SER A 101 -5.04 -2.38 7.18
N TYR A 102 -3.97 -3.06 7.58
CA TYR A 102 -3.80 -4.50 7.36
C TYR A 102 -4.64 -5.41 8.25
N ARG A 103 -5.09 -4.96 9.43
CA ARG A 103 -5.88 -5.76 10.38
C ARG A 103 -7.38 -5.79 10.04
N SER A 104 -7.81 -4.94 9.10
CA SER A 104 -9.19 -4.81 8.64
C SER A 104 -9.50 -5.66 7.38
N ASP A 105 -8.46 -6.09 6.68
CA ASP A 105 -8.53 -7.21 5.75
C ASP A 105 -8.63 -8.52 6.52
#